data_AF-A0A964I973-F1
#
_entry.id   AF-A0A964I973-F1
#
_cell.length_a   1.000
_cell.length_b   1.000
_cell.length_c   1.000
_cell.angle_alpha   90.00
_cell.angle_beta   90.00
_cell.angle_gamma   90.00
#
_symmetry.space_group_name_H-M   'P 1'
#
loop_
_entity.id
_entity.type
_entity.pdbx_description
1 polymer ?
#
loop_
_entity_poly.entity_id
_entity_poly.type
_entity_poly.pdbx_seq_one_letter_code
_entity_poly.pdbx_strand_id
1 'polypeptide(L)' 'MYAYSTDDTHIEVNQPLCSAWRVSSTLDIVNRSVAAGERKVSDVVKGLRTLRVLVPFSHLANFNSPEDFSRLKS' A
#
# COMPACT_ATOMS: atom_id res chain seq x y z
N MET A 1 -1.71 -5.57 -7.61
CA MET A 1 -2.71 -4.53 -7.93
C MET A 1 -2.93 -3.72 -6.67
N TYR A 2 -2.72 -2.41 -6.64
CA TYR A 2 -2.80 -1.62 -5.41
C TYR A 2 -3.74 -0.43 -5.53
N ALA A 3 -4.33 -0.04 -4.40
CA ALA A 3 -5.25 1.07 -4.28
C ALA A 3 -4.55 2.44 -4.26
N TYR A 4 -5.17 3.44 -4.88
CA TYR A 4 -4.81 4.87 -4.76
C TYR A 4 -6.08 5.75 -4.77
N SER A 5 -6.00 6.96 -4.19
CA SER A 5 -7.07 7.97 -4.18
C SER A 5 -6.69 9.19 -5.04
N THR A 6 -7.68 9.84 -5.67
CA THR A 6 -7.51 11.10 -6.42
C THR A 6 -7.67 12.36 -5.57
N ASP A 7 -8.33 12.24 -4.41
CA ASP A 7 -8.57 13.38 -3.49
C ASP A 7 -7.37 13.65 -2.58
N ASP A 8 -6.40 12.74 -2.58
CA ASP A 8 -5.12 12.91 -1.92
C ASP A 8 -4.20 13.71 -2.86
N THR A 9 -4.03 15.01 -2.60
CA THR A 9 -3.07 15.86 -3.34
C THR A 9 -1.63 15.35 -3.19
N HIS A 10 -1.39 14.45 -2.23
CA HIS A 10 -0.23 13.58 -2.18
C HIS A 10 -0.47 12.31 -3.01
N ILE A 11 -0.49 12.47 -4.34
CA ILE A 11 -0.58 11.41 -5.38
C ILE A 11 0.50 10.29 -5.21
N GLU A 12 1.42 10.43 -4.25
CA GLU A 12 2.55 9.54 -4.02
C GLU A 12 2.35 8.45 -2.97
N VAL A 13 1.25 8.41 -2.22
CA VAL A 13 1.04 7.34 -1.23
C VAL A 13 0.39 6.13 -1.88
N ASN A 14 1.19 5.36 -2.63
CA ASN A 14 0.83 3.97 -2.93
C ASN A 14 0.44 3.29 -1.62
N GLN A 15 -0.68 2.56 -1.59
CA GLN A 15 -1.13 1.79 -0.42
C GLN A 15 -0.80 0.30 -0.60
N PRO A 16 0.47 -0.13 -0.50
CA PRO A 16 0.85 -1.50 -0.77
C PRO A 16 0.27 -2.49 0.24
N LEU A 17 -0.13 -2.03 1.43
CA LEU A 17 -0.83 -2.86 2.41
C LEU A 17 -2.30 -3.10 2.03
N CYS A 18 -2.88 -2.25 1.19
CA CYS A 18 -4.21 -2.43 0.60
C CYS A 18 -4.07 -2.83 -0.87
N SER A 19 -3.64 -4.07 -1.11
CA SER A 19 -3.36 -4.54 -2.47
C SER A 19 -3.55 -6.05 -2.62
N ALA A 20 -3.87 -6.47 -3.85
CA ALA A 20 -3.95 -7.88 -4.22
C ALA A 20 -2.61 -8.35 -4.83
N TRP A 21 -2.10 -9.45 -4.28
CA TRP A 21 -0.80 -10.04 -4.64
C TRP A 21 -0.99 -11.40 -5.30
N ARG A 22 -0.33 -11.62 -6.44
CA ARG A 22 -0.26 -12.93 -7.07
C ARG A 22 1.02 -13.65 -6.63
N VAL A 23 0.86 -14.63 -5.74
CA VAL A 23 1.96 -15.39 -5.11
C VAL A 23 2.97 -15.88 -6.14
N SER A 24 2.52 -16.54 -7.21
CA SER A 24 3.39 -17.14 -8.24
C SER A 24 4.34 -16.16 -8.93
N SER A 25 4.03 -14.86 -8.91
CA SER A 25 4.86 -13.81 -9.53
C SER A 25 5.57 -12.91 -8.51
N THR A 26 5.25 -13.00 -7.22
CA THR A 26 5.76 -12.08 -6.20
C THR A 26 6.63 -12.75 -5.14
N LEU A 27 6.45 -14.05 -4.90
CA LEU A 27 7.07 -14.76 -3.78
C LEU A 27 8.60 -14.67 -3.79
N ASP A 28 9.24 -14.95 -4.93
CA ASP A 28 10.70 -14.94 -5.04
C ASP A 28 11.31 -13.55 -4.81
N ILE A 29 10.61 -12.51 -5.24
CA ILE A 29 11.04 -11.11 -5.07
C ILE A 29 10.95 -10.73 -3.59
N VAL A 30 9.82 -11.03 -2.95
CA VAL A 30 9.62 -10.78 -1.51
C VAL A 30 10.65 -11.54 -0.67
N ASN A 31 10.87 -12.82 -0.96
CA ASN A 31 11.82 -13.65 -0.22
C ASN A 31 13.26 -13.11 -0.33
N ARG A 32 13.69 -12.67 -1.52
CA ARG A 32 15.01 -12.06 -1.69
C ARG A 32 15.14 -10.75 -0.92
N SER A 33 14.13 -9.88 -0.97
CA SER A 33 14.09 -8.64 -0.20
C SER A 33 14.19 -8.90 1.30
N VAL A 34 13.41 -9.84 1.83
CA VAL A 34 13.45 -10.20 3.26
C VAL A 34 14.81 -10.78 3.64
N ALA A 35 15.38 -11.65 2.81
CA ALA A 35 16.72 -12.22 3.05
C ALA A 35 17.84 -11.16 3.01
N ALA A 36 17.67 -10.11 2.21
CA ALA A 36 18.56 -8.95 2.17
C ALA A 36 18.33 -7.96 3.36
N GLY A 37 17.38 -8.24 4.24
CA GLY A 37 17.06 -7.40 5.39
C GLY A 37 16.18 -6.20 5.07
N GLU A 38 15.58 -6.13 3.88
CA GLU A 38 14.67 -5.04 3.51
C GLU A 38 13.40 -5.08 4.37
N ARG A 39 13.03 -3.91 4.92
CA ARG A 39 11.82 -3.74 5.75
C ARG A 39 10.83 -2.75 5.15
N LYS A 40 11.22 -2.03 4.09
CA LYS A 40 10.37 -1.04 3.42
C LYS A 40 9.61 -1.72 2.28
N VAL A 41 8.32 -1.95 2.49
CA VAL A 41 7.45 -2.55 1.46
C VAL A 41 7.43 -1.74 0.15
N SER A 42 7.62 -0.43 0.22
CA SER A 42 7.73 0.45 -0.95
C SER A 42 8.89 0.08 -1.87
N ASP A 43 10.00 -0.43 -1.33
CA ASP A 43 11.17 -0.80 -2.12
C ASP A 43 10.96 -2.15 -2.81
N VAL A 44 10.34 -3.11 -2.12
CA VAL A 44 9.91 -4.40 -2.70
C VAL A 44 8.96 -4.17 -3.88
N VAL A 45 8.00 -3.26 -3.72
CA VAL A 45 6.98 -2.96 -4.73
C VAL A 45 7.56 -2.35 -6.02
N LYS A 46 8.69 -1.62 -5.95
CA LYS A 46 9.39 -1.12 -7.15
C LYS A 46 9.91 -2.25 -8.04
N GLY A 47 10.25 -3.40 -7.45
CA GLY A 47 10.69 -4.59 -8.17
C GLY A 47 9.56 -5.41 -8.81
N LEU A 48 8.30 -5.04 -8.57
CA LEU A 48 7.14 -5.78 -9.04
C LEU A 48 6.47 -5.11 -10.24
N ARG A 49 5.92 -5.93 -11.15
CA ARG A 49 4.95 -5.42 -12.11
C ARG A 49 3.65 -5.10 -11.39
N THR A 50 3.25 -3.83 -11.39
CA THR A 50 2.09 -3.37 -10.65
C THR A 50 1.04 -2.71 -11.55
N LEU A 51 -0.19 -2.69 -11.06
CA LEU A 51 -1.32 -2.00 -11.68
C LEU A 51 -2.05 -1.22 -10.59
N ARG A 52 -2.31 0.07 -10.88
CA ARG A 52 -3.05 0.99 -10.01
C ARG A 52 -4.54 0.75 -10.13
N VAL A 53 -5.24 0.85 -9.01
CA VAL A 53 -6.71 0.82 -8.94
C VAL A 53 -7.17 2.02 -8.16
N LEU A 54 -8.05 2.80 -8.78
CA LEU A 54 -8.68 3.94 -8.13
C LEU A 54 -9.71 3.44 -7.12
N VAL A 55 -9.63 3.94 -5.89
CA VAL A 55 -10.64 3.68 -4.85
C VAL A 55 -10.97 4.99 -4.12
N PRO A 56 -12.20 5.13 -3.59
CA PRO A 56 -12.55 6.26 -2.73
C PRO A 56 -11.63 6.35 -1.51
N PHE A 57 -11.23 7.56 -1.12
CA PHE A 57 -10.34 7.77 0.04
C PHE A 57 -10.93 7.19 1.34
N SER A 58 -12.24 7.26 1.52
CA SER A 58 -12.94 6.70 2.69
C SER A 58 -12.68 5.21 2.90
N HIS A 59 -12.36 4.47 1.83
CA HIS A 59 -12.04 3.04 1.89
C HIS A 59 -10.59 2.76 2.28
N LEU A 60 -9.75 3.81 2.33
CA LEU A 60 -8.32 3.75 2.67
C LEU A 60 -8.00 4.42 4.00
N ALA A 61 -9.01 4.85 4.76
CA ALA A 61 -8.82 5.43 6.09
C ALA A 61 -8.04 4.46 6.99
N ASN A 62 -6.90 4.92 7.51
CA ASN A 62 -6.03 4.15 8.38
C ASN A 62 -5.98 4.80 9.77
N PHE A 63 -6.02 3.97 10.82
CA PHE A 63 -6.03 4.41 12.22
C PHE A 63 -4.75 3.91 12.89
N ASN A 64 -3.79 4.81 13.09
CA ASN A 64 -2.52 4.51 13.73
C ASN A 64 -2.45 5.03 15.16
N SER A 65 -3.26 6.06 15.50
CA SER A 65 -3.31 6.64 16.84
C SER A 65 -4.74 6.89 17.32
N PRO A 66 -4.97 7.05 18.64
CA PRO A 66 -6.30 7.33 19.18
C PRO A 66 -6.96 8.58 18.58
N GLU A 67 -6.17 9.58 18.18
CA GLU A 67 -6.65 10.83 17.59
C GLU A 67 -7.30 10.60 16.22
N ASP A 68 -6.93 9.53 15.49
CA ASP A 68 -7.51 9.23 14.18
C ASP A 68 -9.03 8.96 14.27
N PHE A 69 -9.53 8.47 15.41
CA PHE A 69 -10.97 8.25 15.65
C PHE A 69 -11.78 9.55 15.70
N SER A 70 -11.16 10.68 16.03
CA SER A 70 -11.83 11.98 16.05
C SER A 70 -12.32 12.40 14.66
N ARG A 71 -11.64 11.93 13.60
CA ARG A 71 -11.94 12.23 12.19
C ARG A 71 -13.18 11.50 11.65
N LEU A 72 -13.71 10.53 12.38
CA LEU A 72 -14.95 9.81 12.02
C LEU A 72 -16.23 10.56 12.42
N LYS A 73 -16.12 11.60 13.27
CA LYS A 73 -17.27 12.24 13.91
C LYS A 73 -17.77 13.53 13.23
N SER A 74 -17.33 13.83 12.01
CA SER A 74 -17.78 15.01 11.23
C SER A 74 -18.74 14.63 10.12
#